data_AF-A0A2R6CMW9-F1
#
_entry.id   AF-A0A2R6CMW9-F1
#
_cell.length_a   1.000
_cell.length_b   1.000
_cell.length_c   1.000
_cell.angle_alpha   90.00
_cell.angle_beta   90.00
_cell.angle_gamma   90.00
#
_symmetry.space_group_name_H-M   'P 1'
#
loop_
_entity.id
_entity.type
_entity.pdbx_description
1 polymer ?
#
loop_
_entity_poly.entity_id
_entity_poly.type
_entity_poly.pdbx_seq_one_letter_code
_entity_poly.pdbx_strand_id
1 'polypeptide(L)'
;MHDRLPLSDAVAVESVEKLNAAIRQHYLPALDALGRTIDRTQRAIVESYAEVARPALGLEPAAVAVVDPTRARLYKGSRYAKSCSIASGGTTPLEGQLEQRVPDVVELIDPVVTVELPPLVKEERTDPAAVADAYEPAYEQLFDAAGWE
;
A
#
# COMPACT_ATOMS: atom_id res chain seq x y z
N MET A 1 9.69 -26.67 -4.11
CA MET A 1 10.53 -25.99 -5.13
C MET A 1 11.63 -25.26 -4.38
N HIS A 2 12.78 -25.90 -4.18
CA HIS A 2 13.97 -25.24 -3.61
C HIS A 2 14.87 -24.82 -4.76
N ASP A 3 14.53 -23.72 -5.42
CA ASP A 3 15.58 -22.94 -6.07
C ASP A 3 16.44 -22.37 -4.95
N ARG A 4 17.64 -22.92 -4.82
CA ARG A 4 18.64 -22.42 -3.88
C ARG A 4 19.02 -21.03 -4.38
N LEU A 5 18.63 -19.99 -3.64
CA LEU A 5 19.09 -18.63 -3.87
C LEU A 5 20.62 -18.67 -4.12
N PRO A 6 21.12 -18.09 -5.21
CA PRO A 6 22.54 -18.14 -5.56
C PRO A 6 23.34 -17.27 -4.58
N LEU A 7 23.78 -17.88 -3.48
CA LEU A 7 24.51 -17.19 -2.40
C LEU A 7 25.96 -16.85 -2.76
N SER A 8 26.49 -17.38 -3.88
CA SER A 8 27.87 -17.12 -4.31
C SER A 8 28.15 -15.63 -4.55
N ASP A 9 27.12 -14.88 -4.98
CA ASP A 9 27.22 -13.45 -5.26
C ASP A 9 26.59 -12.59 -4.15
N ALA A 10 26.22 -13.19 -3.02
CA ALA A 10 25.57 -12.48 -1.93
C ALA A 10 26.57 -11.60 -1.17
N VAL A 11 26.12 -10.40 -0.78
CA VAL A 11 26.90 -9.51 0.09
C VAL A 11 26.89 -10.07 1.51
N ALA A 12 28.02 -10.66 1.92
CA ALA A 12 28.21 -11.09 3.31
C ALA A 12 28.45 -9.87 4.21
N VAL A 13 27.68 -9.78 5.30
CA VAL A 13 27.79 -8.71 6.31
C VAL A 13 27.92 -9.32 7.69
N GLU A 14 28.77 -8.75 8.53
CA GLU A 14 29.10 -9.26 9.87
C GLU A 14 28.57 -8.36 11.00
N SER A 15 27.86 -7.28 10.65
CA SER A 15 27.26 -6.37 11.63
C SER A 15 26.01 -5.70 11.09
N VAL A 16 25.19 -5.17 12.00
CA VAL A 16 23.97 -4.43 11.66
C VAL A 16 24.29 -3.15 10.87
N GLU A 17 25.41 -2.48 11.18
CA GLU A 17 25.86 -1.30 10.47
C GLU A 17 26.20 -1.62 9.01
N LYS A 18 26.91 -2.73 8.78
CA LYS A 18 27.24 -3.21 7.43
C LYS A 18 26.00 -3.65 6.66
N LEU A 19 25.07 -4.34 7.33
CA LEU A 19 23.77 -4.68 6.76
C LEU A 19 23.00 -3.42 6.35
N ASN A 20 22.89 -2.42 7.22
CA ASN A 20 22.23 -1.16 6.94
C ASN A 20 22.91 -0.41 5.78
N ALA A 21 24.24 -0.42 5.69
CA ALA A 21 24.96 0.17 4.57
C ALA A 21 24.63 -0.54 3.24
N ALA A 22 24.64 -1.88 3.22
CA ALA A 22 24.25 -2.66 2.05
C ALA A 22 22.79 -2.40 1.65
N ILE A 23 21.86 -2.34 2.62
CA ILE A 23 20.46 -2.01 2.35
C ILE A 23 20.34 -0.62 1.70
N ARG A 24 21.03 0.37 2.26
CA ARG A 24 21.05 1.73 1.70
C ARG A 24 21.60 1.78 0.29
N GLN A 25 22.66 1.02 0.00
CA GLN A 25 23.29 1.01 -1.31
C GLN A 25 22.42 0.32 -2.37
N HIS A 26 21.74 -0.77 -2.02
CA HIS A 26 21.05 -1.62 -2.99
C HIS A 26 19.54 -1.36 -3.09
N TYR A 27 18.86 -1.02 -2.00
CA TYR A 27 17.39 -0.90 -1.99
C TYR A 27 16.90 0.54 -2.04
N LEU A 28 17.56 1.49 -1.36
CA LEU A 28 17.10 2.89 -1.40
C LEU A 28 17.04 3.49 -2.80
N PRO A 29 18.03 3.27 -3.71
CA PRO A 29 17.92 3.82 -5.06
C PRO A 29 16.71 3.29 -5.84
N ALA A 30 16.35 2.02 -5.62
CA ALA A 30 15.17 1.41 -6.24
C ALA A 30 13.87 1.99 -5.67
N LEU A 31 13.79 2.17 -4.34
CA LEU A 31 12.65 2.81 -3.68
C LEU A 31 12.48 4.27 -4.11
N ASP A 32 13.58 5.03 -4.21
CA ASP A 32 13.55 6.40 -4.69
C ASP A 32 13.11 6.49 -6.17
N ALA A 33 13.54 5.54 -7.00
CA ALA A 33 13.11 5.46 -8.39
C ALA A 33 11.62 5.11 -8.53
N LEU A 34 11.11 4.26 -7.63
CA LEU A 34 9.68 3.97 -7.52
C LEU A 34 8.90 5.23 -7.13
N GLY A 35 9.35 5.96 -6.10
CA GLY A 35 8.74 7.23 -5.67
C GLY A 35 8.64 8.23 -6.82
N ARG A 36 9.75 8.46 -7.54
CA ARG A 36 9.76 9.31 -8.75
C ARG A 36 8.81 8.82 -9.85
N THR A 37 8.61 7.50 -9.96
CA THR A 37 7.67 6.93 -10.94
C THR A 37 6.23 7.15 -10.53
N ILE A 38 5.92 7.07 -9.25
CA ILE A 38 4.60 7.42 -8.71
C ILE A 38 4.33 8.91 -8.97
N ASP A 39 5.27 9.79 -8.60
CA ASP A 39 5.10 11.25 -8.71
C ASP A 39 4.87 11.73 -10.15
N ARG A 40 5.53 11.11 -11.14
CA ARG A 40 5.38 11.47 -12.57
C ARG A 40 4.14 10.84 -13.23
N THR A 41 3.45 9.93 -12.55
CA THR A 41 2.29 9.22 -13.10
C THR A 41 1.03 9.94 -12.65
N GLN A 42 0.30 10.53 -13.60
CA GLN A 42 -0.85 11.41 -13.34
C GLN A 42 -1.92 10.79 -12.42
N ARG A 43 -2.14 9.47 -12.51
CA ARG A 43 -3.11 8.71 -11.71
C ARG A 43 -2.48 7.39 -11.26
N ALA A 44 -1.42 7.49 -10.46
CA ALA A 44 -0.74 6.31 -9.93
C ALA A 44 -1.65 5.54 -8.96
N ILE A 45 -1.84 4.25 -9.21
CA ILE A 45 -2.46 3.32 -8.26
C ILE A 45 -1.35 2.51 -7.62
N VAL A 46 -1.35 2.49 -6.28
CA VAL A 46 -0.39 1.72 -5.47
C VAL A 46 -1.19 0.72 -4.66
N GLU A 47 -1.01 -0.57 -4.96
CA GLU A 47 -1.51 -1.64 -4.12
C GLU A 47 -0.55 -1.85 -2.95
N SER A 48 -1.08 -1.81 -1.73
CA SER A 48 -0.28 -2.14 -0.55
C SER A 48 -0.07 -3.65 -0.44
N TYR A 49 1.02 -4.06 0.20
CA TYR A 49 1.25 -5.46 0.51
C TYR A 49 0.67 -5.78 1.90
N ALA A 50 -0.04 -6.90 2.01
CA ALA A 50 -0.63 -7.37 3.27
C ALA A 50 -1.44 -6.27 3.99
N GLU A 51 -1.35 -6.20 5.32
CA GLU A 51 -2.05 -5.19 6.13
C GLU A 51 -1.20 -3.95 6.40
N VAL A 52 -0.33 -3.53 5.48
CA VAL A 52 0.50 -2.34 5.66
C VAL A 52 -0.26 -1.08 5.22
N ALA A 53 -0.47 -0.14 6.13
CA ALA A 53 -1.17 1.11 5.87
C ALA A 53 -0.33 2.11 5.05
N ARG A 54 1.00 2.04 5.20
CA ARG A 54 1.93 2.95 4.53
C ARG A 54 3.03 2.15 3.83
N PRO A 55 2.80 1.68 2.59
CA PRO A 55 3.74 0.82 1.88
C PRO A 55 5.02 1.55 1.44
N ALA A 56 5.00 2.89 1.41
CA ALA A 56 6.17 3.71 1.12
C ALA A 56 6.19 4.99 1.98
N LEU A 57 7.38 5.35 2.47
CA LEU A 57 7.59 6.61 3.18
C LEU A 57 7.39 7.79 2.23
N GLY A 58 6.77 8.87 2.74
CA GLY A 58 6.53 10.08 1.97
C GLY A 58 5.38 10.00 0.95
N LEU A 59 4.74 8.84 0.80
CA LEU A 59 3.55 8.71 -0.05
C LEU A 59 2.38 9.47 0.60
N GLU A 60 1.80 10.40 -0.15
CA GLU A 60 0.63 11.20 0.22
C GLU A 60 -0.50 10.91 -0.79
N PRO A 61 -1.29 9.84 -0.61
CA PRO A 61 -2.32 9.47 -1.55
C PRO A 61 -3.44 10.53 -1.58
N ALA A 62 -4.13 10.64 -2.72
CA ALA A 62 -5.33 11.47 -2.83
C ALA A 62 -6.54 10.80 -2.15
N ALA A 63 -6.65 9.48 -2.29
CA ALA A 63 -7.62 8.62 -1.60
C ALA A 63 -7.02 7.23 -1.33
N VAL A 64 -7.63 6.50 -0.39
CA VAL A 64 -7.24 5.14 -0.05
C VAL A 64 -8.48 4.25 -0.04
N ALA A 65 -8.42 3.11 -0.71
CA ALA A 65 -9.42 2.05 -0.63
C ALA A 65 -8.89 0.94 0.29
N VAL A 66 -9.60 0.68 1.39
CA VAL A 66 -9.37 -0.51 2.22
C VAL A 66 -10.37 -1.56 1.79
N VAL A 67 -9.86 -2.63 1.18
CA VAL A 67 -10.67 -3.68 0.57
C VAL A 67 -10.84 -4.83 1.55
N ASP A 68 -12.09 -5.10 1.91
CA ASP A 68 -12.50 -6.28 2.67
C ASP A 68 -13.23 -7.26 1.72
N PRO A 69 -13.48 -8.51 2.12
CA PRO A 69 -14.42 -9.36 1.40
C PRO A 69 -15.75 -8.62 1.17
N THR A 70 -16.17 -8.59 -0.09
CA THR A 70 -17.41 -8.02 -0.60
C THR A 70 -17.59 -6.51 -0.45
N ARG A 71 -16.59 -5.74 0.00
CA ARG A 71 -16.73 -4.27 0.12
C ARG A 71 -15.40 -3.53 0.07
N ALA A 72 -15.45 -2.25 -0.25
CA ALA A 72 -14.34 -1.32 -0.07
C ALA A 72 -14.77 -0.14 0.81
N ARG A 73 -13.93 0.22 1.78
CA ARG A 73 -14.07 1.44 2.57
C ARG A 73 -13.11 2.48 2.02
N LEU A 74 -13.65 3.61 1.58
CA LEU A 74 -12.86 4.66 0.94
C LEU A 74 -12.56 5.77 1.94
N TYR A 75 -11.34 6.28 1.92
CA TYR A 75 -10.86 7.31 2.83
C TYR A 75 -10.24 8.46 2.05
N LYS A 76 -10.48 9.69 2.50
CA LYS A 76 -9.76 10.86 2.01
C LYS A 76 -8.29 10.72 2.37
N GLY A 77 -7.40 10.77 1.38
CA GLY A 77 -6.00 10.40 1.57
C GLY A 77 -5.27 11.30 2.57
N SER A 78 -5.58 12.60 2.61
CA SER A 78 -5.03 13.52 3.62
C SER A 78 -5.43 13.16 5.06
N ARG A 79 -6.62 12.59 5.27
CA ARG A 79 -7.05 12.11 6.61
C ARG A 79 -6.35 10.80 6.94
N TYR A 80 -6.26 9.89 5.98
CA TYR A 80 -5.57 8.62 6.14
C TYR A 80 -4.09 8.80 6.49
N ALA A 81 -3.37 9.65 5.74
CA ALA A 81 -1.96 9.96 5.99
C ALA A 81 -1.74 10.58 7.38
N LYS A 82 -2.64 11.48 7.81
CA LYS A 82 -2.62 12.01 9.18
C LYS A 82 -2.83 10.90 10.22
N SER A 83 -3.78 10.00 10.02
CA SER A 83 -4.00 8.88 10.94
C SER A 83 -2.80 7.93 11.02
N CYS A 84 -2.12 7.66 9.89
CA CYS A 84 -0.85 6.93 9.91
C CYS A 84 0.17 7.57 10.84
N SER A 85 0.33 8.91 10.77
CA SER A 85 1.27 9.63 11.64
C SER A 85 0.93 9.55 13.14
N ILE A 86 -0.37 9.46 13.48
CA ILE A 86 -0.85 9.33 14.86
C ILE A 86 -0.64 7.91 15.37
N ALA A 87 -1.01 6.92 14.56
CA ALA A 87 -0.88 5.51 14.92
C ALA A 87 0.59 5.09 15.14
N SER A 88 1.53 5.72 14.44
CA SER A 88 2.97 5.47 14.64
C SER A 88 3.50 5.92 16.01
N GLY A 89 2.76 6.73 16.77
CA GLY A 89 3.16 7.23 18.08
C GLY A 89 3.10 6.21 19.24
N GLY A 90 2.58 4.99 19.00
CA GLY A 90 2.30 3.98 20.03
C GLY A 90 3.32 2.84 20.17
N THR A 91 4.44 2.86 19.44
CA THR A 91 5.24 1.64 19.18
C THR A 91 5.92 1.07 20.43
N THR A 92 5.67 -0.22 20.71
CA THR A 92 6.45 -1.00 21.68
C THR A 92 7.75 -1.54 21.06
N PRO A 93 8.76 -1.98 21.84
CA PRO A 93 10.02 -2.52 21.29
C PRO A 93 9.88 -3.77 20.40
N LEU A 94 8.71 -4.40 20.38
CA LEU A 94 8.40 -5.61 19.62
C LEU A 94 7.75 -5.31 18.26
N GLU A 95 7.23 -4.10 18.06
CA GLU A 95 6.61 -3.67 16.82
C GLU A 95 7.65 -2.98 15.95
N GLY A 96 7.79 -3.44 14.70
CA GLY A 96 8.70 -2.82 13.75
C GLY A 96 8.33 -1.35 13.57
N GLN A 97 9.27 -0.43 13.83
CA GLN A 97 9.01 1.02 13.78
C GLN A 97 8.74 1.57 12.36
N LEU A 98 8.76 0.71 11.34
CA LEU A 98 8.66 1.09 9.94
C LEU A 98 7.29 0.76 9.34
N GLU A 99 6.59 -0.27 9.84
CA GLU A 99 5.36 -0.75 9.23
C GLU A 99 4.15 -0.40 10.11
N GLN A 100 3.28 0.47 9.59
CA GLN A 100 2.01 0.78 10.23
C GLN A 100 0.97 -0.23 9.76
N ARG A 101 0.18 -0.81 10.67
CA ARG A 101 -0.92 -1.71 10.29
C ARG A 101 -2.18 -0.94 9.91
N VAL A 102 -2.93 -1.48 8.94
CA VAL A 102 -4.22 -0.89 8.48
C VAL A 102 -5.24 -0.74 9.62
N PRO A 103 -5.51 -1.75 10.48
CA PRO A 103 -6.48 -1.62 11.58
C PRO A 103 -6.23 -0.42 12.49
N ASP A 104 -4.98 -0.22 12.92
CA ASP A 104 -4.58 0.87 13.81
C ASP A 104 -4.87 2.26 13.22
N VAL A 105 -4.90 2.37 11.88
CA VAL A 105 -5.17 3.63 11.18
C VAL A 105 -6.66 3.84 10.97
N VAL A 106 -7.38 2.80 10.52
CA VAL A 106 -8.81 2.91 10.18
C VAL A 106 -9.70 3.00 11.42
N GLU A 107 -9.23 2.57 12.59
CA GLU A 107 -9.95 2.77 13.87
C GLU A 107 -9.98 4.25 14.30
N LEU A 108 -9.10 5.09 13.75
CA LEU A 108 -9.01 6.51 14.09
C LEU A 108 -9.88 7.42 13.21
N ILE A 109 -10.42 6.89 12.09
CA ILE A 109 -11.13 7.69 11.08
C ILE A 109 -12.31 6.93 10.47
N ASP A 110 -13.39 7.66 10.21
CA ASP A 110 -14.51 7.14 9.43
C ASP A 110 -14.23 7.17 7.92
N PRO A 111 -14.69 6.16 7.16
CA PRO A 111 -14.66 6.20 5.71
C PRO A 111 -15.58 7.31 5.17
N VAL A 112 -15.22 7.88 4.02
CA VAL A 112 -16.10 8.83 3.33
C VAL A 112 -17.25 8.12 2.64
N VAL A 113 -17.02 6.90 2.16
CA VAL A 113 -18.05 6.02 1.59
C VAL A 113 -17.62 4.56 1.78
N THR A 114 -18.60 3.68 1.90
CA THR A 114 -18.41 2.23 1.81
C THR A 114 -19.17 1.74 0.58
N VAL A 115 -18.47 1.04 -0.30
CA VAL A 115 -19.02 0.50 -1.55
C VAL A 115 -19.04 -1.01 -1.50
N GLU A 116 -20.07 -1.62 -2.08
CA GLU A 116 -20.16 -3.08 -2.23
C GLU A 116 -19.28 -3.53 -3.40
N LEU A 117 -18.61 -4.66 -3.23
CA LEU A 117 -17.83 -5.35 -4.25
C LEU A 117 -18.44 -6.73 -4.48
N PRO A 118 -19.33 -6.90 -5.47
CA PRO A 118 -19.95 -8.20 -5.71
C PRO A 118 -18.89 -9.30 -5.95
N PRO A 119 -19.10 -10.52 -5.44
CA PRO A 119 -18.19 -11.62 -5.68
C PRO A 119 -18.22 -12.01 -7.15
N LEU A 120 -17.05 -12.03 -7.79
CA LEU A 120 -16.90 -12.45 -9.17
C LEU A 120 -16.78 -13.98 -9.28
N VAL A 121 -17.24 -14.55 -10.38
CA VAL A 121 -16.97 -15.96 -10.69
C VAL A 121 -15.50 -16.15 -11.09
N LYS A 122 -15.03 -17.40 -11.14
CA LYS A 122 -13.61 -17.70 -11.33
C LYS A 122 -13.07 -17.14 -12.64
N GLU A 123 -13.87 -17.21 -13.70
CA GLU A 123 -13.52 -16.77 -15.05
C GLU A 123 -13.37 -15.25 -15.11
N GLU A 124 -14.31 -14.51 -14.51
CA GLU A 124 -14.29 -13.05 -14.44
C GLU A 124 -13.08 -12.51 -13.66
N ARG A 125 -12.65 -13.19 -12.59
CA ARG A 125 -11.50 -12.75 -11.77
C ARG A 125 -10.18 -12.66 -12.52
N THR A 126 -10.07 -13.39 -13.63
CA THR A 126 -8.87 -13.40 -14.48
C THR A 126 -8.99 -12.51 -15.70
N ASP A 127 -10.14 -11.88 -15.90
CA ASP A 127 -10.41 -10.93 -16.98
C ASP A 127 -10.48 -9.49 -16.43
N PRO A 128 -9.43 -8.67 -16.63
CA PRO A 128 -9.40 -7.30 -16.14
C PRO A 128 -10.55 -6.42 -16.63
N ALA A 129 -11.08 -6.67 -17.84
CA ALA A 129 -12.20 -5.91 -18.36
C ALA A 129 -13.49 -6.27 -17.60
N ALA A 130 -13.74 -7.56 -17.38
CA ALA A 130 -14.88 -8.01 -16.59
C ALA A 130 -14.82 -7.52 -15.13
N VAL A 131 -13.62 -7.48 -14.52
CA VAL A 131 -13.41 -6.89 -13.19
C VAL A 131 -13.72 -5.39 -13.20
N ALA A 132 -13.23 -4.66 -14.22
CA ALA A 132 -13.45 -3.23 -14.36
C ALA A 132 -14.95 -2.90 -14.48
N ASP A 133 -15.66 -3.63 -15.34
CA ASP A 133 -17.11 -3.45 -15.55
C ASP A 133 -17.90 -3.76 -14.27
N ALA A 134 -17.56 -4.85 -13.58
CA ALA A 134 -18.27 -5.24 -12.37
C ALA A 134 -18.04 -4.28 -11.18
N TYR A 135 -16.87 -3.65 -11.11
CA TYR A 135 -16.48 -2.72 -10.04
C TYR A 135 -16.45 -1.25 -10.46
N GLU A 136 -16.98 -0.92 -11.64
CA GLU A 136 -17.09 0.45 -12.14
C GLU A 136 -17.65 1.42 -11.08
N PRO A 137 -18.75 1.13 -10.36
CA PRO A 137 -19.27 2.02 -9.34
C PRO A 137 -18.29 2.25 -8.19
N ALA A 138 -17.48 1.25 -7.83
CA ALA A 138 -16.47 1.39 -6.78
C ALA A 138 -15.28 2.26 -7.25
N TYR A 139 -14.89 2.14 -8.52
CA TYR A 139 -13.85 2.98 -9.11
C TYR A 139 -14.29 4.44 -9.23
N GLU A 140 -15.53 4.70 -9.66
CA GLU A 140 -16.10 6.05 -9.70
C GLU A 140 -16.04 6.71 -8.31
N GLN A 141 -16.52 6.02 -7.27
CA GLN A 141 -16.48 6.53 -5.90
C GLN A 141 -15.04 6.76 -5.39
N LEU A 142 -14.07 5.96 -5.84
CA LEU A 142 -12.66 6.16 -5.51
C LEU A 142 -12.09 7.39 -6.20
N PHE A 143 -12.43 7.62 -7.47
CA PHE A 143 -11.99 8.80 -8.21
C PHE A 143 -12.60 10.07 -7.63
N ASP A 144 -13.88 10.03 -7.25
CA ASP A 144 -14.53 11.13 -6.52
C ASP A 144 -13.82 11.43 -5.19
N ALA A 145 -13.50 10.39 -4.41
CA ALA A 145 -12.77 10.56 -3.15
C ALA A 145 -11.35 11.11 -3.36
N ALA A 146 -10.71 10.78 -4.49
CA ALA A 146 -9.41 11.28 -4.90
C ALA A 146 -9.45 12.69 -5.51
N GLY A 147 -10.64 13.19 -5.86
CA GLY A 147 -10.80 14.43 -6.63
C GLY A 147 -10.23 14.34 -8.04
N TRP A 148 -10.31 13.15 -8.65
CA TRP A 148 -9.91 12.92 -10.04
C TRP A 148 -11.14 13.00 -10.94
N GLU A 149 -11.42 14.20 -11.46
CA GLU A 149 -12.38 14.41 -12.55
C GLU A 149 -11.85 13.82 -13.87
#